data_AF-A0A950SCN4-F1
#
_entry.id   AF-A0A950SCN4-F1
#
_cell.length_a   1.000
_cell.length_b   1.000
_cell.length_c   1.000
_cell.angle_alpha   90.00
_cell.angle_beta   90.00
_cell.angle_gamma   90.00
#
_symmetry.space_group_name_H-M   'P 1'
#
loop_
_entity.id
_entity.type
_entity.pdbx_description
1 polymer ?
#
loop_
_entity_poly.entity_id
_entity_poly.type
_entity_poly.pdbx_seq_one_letter_code
_entity_poly.pdbx_strand_id
1 'polypeptide(L)'
;MKRLLLIFLLSASANAATLPGFHVQLVQATAGFITALAADSQGTLYYSVKSGDIIRAGVVPVVVAHVPTVGEGNSGLIGLALRDDHTAIVHYTTPRQTYDVVSAVDLVTGVETEIHRFATDRDFPERGVSTEHHGGNLTIAPDGSIFLAIGDYGVGIVASELDWNGGKVWRILPDGTVIQFAHGFRNPFDLAWDAAAQRVIVTDNGDAVDDEIDVVAEGDDCGWPATAGKEPAVAGARTPAYVFPTVIAPTGLAPLTGRNPILRRGYLLGSYVAKALFYVPDVYAQPVPDPVAVIQSETDPIIDVIEAPDGDIYFASGFGIYRLIVPAPGDCNGDGVVNSADIAALANVLAGGPRPMTAVQNASWGCDANRDGMIDARDLSLVAALVRGRAVRR
;
A
#
# COMPACT_ATOMS: atom_id res chain seq x y z
N MET A 1 35.09 -34.04 17.35
CA MET A 1 34.49 -34.05 15.99
C MET A 1 33.14 -33.34 16.05
N LYS A 2 33.09 -32.04 15.78
CA LYS A 2 31.82 -31.27 15.69
C LYS A 2 31.45 -31.16 14.21
N ARG A 3 30.32 -31.74 13.82
CA ARG A 3 29.78 -31.66 12.47
C ARG A 3 29.22 -30.25 12.23
N LEU A 4 29.80 -29.54 11.28
CA LEU A 4 29.29 -28.28 10.75
C LEU A 4 28.17 -28.64 9.76
N LEU A 5 26.92 -28.32 10.09
CA LEU A 5 25.79 -28.49 9.18
C LEU A 5 25.67 -27.20 8.35
N LEU A 6 26.09 -27.26 7.09
CA LEU A 6 25.89 -26.19 6.11
C LEU A 6 24.43 -26.24 5.67
N ILE A 7 23.63 -25.25 6.06
CA ILE A 7 22.27 -25.06 5.54
C ILE A 7 22.42 -24.26 4.24
N PHE A 8 22.20 -24.92 3.11
CA PHE A 8 21.97 -24.24 1.84
C PHE A 8 20.56 -23.65 1.87
N LEU A 9 20.46 -22.32 1.96
CA LEU A 9 19.24 -21.59 1.64
C LEU A 9 19.04 -21.69 0.12
N LEU A 10 18.21 -22.64 -0.32
CA LEU A 10 17.57 -22.52 -1.62
C LEU A 10 16.53 -21.40 -1.47
N SER A 11 16.74 -20.30 -2.18
CA SER A 11 15.73 -19.28 -2.41
C SER A 11 14.58 -19.93 -3.22
N ALA A 12 13.57 -20.42 -2.52
CA ALA A 12 12.30 -20.74 -3.13
C ALA A 12 11.62 -19.41 -3.47
N SER A 13 11.54 -19.07 -4.75
CA SER A 13 10.61 -18.06 -5.23
C SER A 13 9.20 -18.56 -4.94
N ALA A 14 8.52 -17.92 -3.99
CA ALA A 14 7.08 -18.08 -3.85
C ALA A 14 6.44 -17.55 -5.15
N ASN A 15 5.72 -18.40 -5.86
CA ASN A 15 4.97 -17.99 -7.05
C ASN A 15 3.61 -17.46 -6.57
N ALA A 16 3.57 -16.20 -6.16
CA ALA A 16 2.31 -15.48 -6.13
C ALA A 16 1.69 -15.51 -7.53
N ALA A 17 0.38 -15.71 -7.62
CA ALA A 17 -0.33 -15.64 -8.88
C ALA A 17 -0.43 -14.17 -9.27
N THR A 18 0.47 -13.71 -10.13
CA THR A 18 0.40 -12.38 -10.71
C THR A 18 -0.48 -12.38 -11.94
N LEU A 19 -1.03 -11.21 -12.29
CA LEU A 19 -1.49 -11.05 -13.67
C LEU A 19 -0.33 -11.38 -14.61
N PRO A 20 -0.55 -12.12 -15.70
CA PRO A 20 0.56 -12.64 -16.48
C PRO A 20 1.53 -11.53 -16.92
N GLY A 21 2.84 -11.78 -16.78
CA GLY A 21 3.90 -10.80 -17.04
C GLY A 21 4.28 -9.87 -15.88
N PHE A 22 3.41 -9.70 -14.88
CA PHE A 22 3.88 -9.15 -13.60
C PHE A 22 4.62 -10.24 -12.85
N HIS A 23 5.66 -9.89 -12.11
CA HIS A 23 6.29 -10.81 -11.16
C HIS A 23 6.86 -10.03 -9.99
N VAL A 24 7.21 -10.74 -8.92
CA VAL A 24 7.67 -10.15 -7.67
C VAL A 24 9.13 -10.51 -7.46
N GLN A 25 9.94 -9.53 -7.08
CA GLN A 25 11.33 -9.72 -6.72
C GLN A 25 11.53 -9.34 -5.25
N LEU A 26 12.02 -10.26 -4.43
CA LEU A 26 12.43 -9.94 -3.06
C LEU A 26 13.63 -8.97 -3.08
N VAL A 27 13.47 -7.84 -2.41
CA VAL A 27 14.49 -6.78 -2.28
C VAL A 27 15.16 -6.84 -0.91
N GLN A 28 14.38 -7.04 0.15
CA GLN A 28 14.84 -7.03 1.53
C GLN A 28 14.05 -8.04 2.35
N ALA A 29 14.74 -8.92 3.08
CA ALA A 29 14.13 -9.71 4.14
C ALA A 29 14.38 -9.04 5.50
N THR A 30 13.49 -9.26 6.47
CA THR A 30 13.60 -8.73 7.84
C THR A 30 13.16 -9.78 8.87
N ALA A 31 13.58 -9.59 10.12
CA ALA A 31 13.15 -10.41 11.25
C ALA A 31 11.82 -9.91 11.88
N GLY A 32 11.51 -8.63 11.73
CA GLY A 32 10.29 -8.02 12.26
C GLY A 32 9.18 -7.92 11.22
N PHE A 33 7.93 -7.99 11.66
CA PHE A 33 6.78 -7.79 10.77
C PHE A 33 6.74 -6.32 10.31
N ILE A 34 6.79 -6.09 9.00
CA ILE A 34 6.82 -4.74 8.41
C ILE A 34 5.43 -4.11 8.54
N THR A 35 5.38 -2.82 8.87
CA THR A 35 4.12 -2.07 9.00
C THR A 35 3.96 -0.95 7.98
N ALA A 36 5.05 -0.31 7.55
CA ALA A 36 5.02 0.70 6.50
C ALA A 36 6.36 0.80 5.76
N LEU A 37 6.31 1.35 4.55
CA LEU A 37 7.41 1.58 3.62
C LEU A 37 7.48 3.05 3.24
N ALA A 38 8.69 3.55 3.00
CA ALA A 38 8.89 4.83 2.35
C ALA A 38 10.18 4.84 1.53
N ALA A 39 10.26 5.72 0.54
CA ALA A 39 11.45 5.90 -0.30
C ALA A 39 11.89 7.38 -0.30
N ASP A 40 13.16 7.64 -0.06
CA ASP A 40 13.73 9.00 -0.18
C ASP A 40 13.91 9.41 -1.64
N SER A 41 14.32 10.66 -1.89
CA SER A 41 14.50 11.22 -3.24
C SER A 41 15.52 10.48 -4.10
N GLN A 42 16.39 9.67 -3.49
CA GLN A 42 17.43 8.87 -4.15
C GLN A 42 16.99 7.41 -4.35
N GLY A 43 15.79 7.03 -3.93
CA GLY A 43 15.27 5.67 -4.00
C GLY A 43 15.76 4.76 -2.87
N THR A 44 16.37 5.31 -1.81
CA THR A 44 16.68 4.52 -0.61
C THR A 44 15.39 4.17 0.09
N LEU A 45 15.19 2.86 0.33
CA LEU A 45 14.01 2.38 1.05
C LEU A 45 14.23 2.44 2.57
N TYR A 46 13.22 2.93 3.26
CA TYR A 46 13.04 2.86 4.70
C TYR A 46 11.79 2.06 5.00
N TYR A 47 11.79 1.34 6.12
CA TYR A 47 10.63 0.59 6.57
C TYR A 47 10.55 0.57 8.08
N SER A 48 9.33 0.56 8.60
CA SER A 48 9.05 0.33 10.00
C SER A 48 8.76 -1.14 10.25
N VAL A 49 9.14 -1.62 11.43
CA VAL A 49 8.64 -2.89 11.96
C VAL A 49 7.81 -2.64 13.21
N LYS A 50 6.80 -3.49 13.41
CA LYS A 50 5.78 -3.34 14.46
C LYS A 50 6.34 -3.17 15.87
N SER A 51 7.53 -3.71 16.14
CA SER A 51 8.23 -3.62 17.42
C SER A 51 8.83 -2.25 17.75
N GLY A 52 8.79 -1.29 16.82
CA GLY A 52 9.22 0.10 17.06
C GLY A 52 10.46 0.55 16.28
N ASP A 53 11.13 -0.35 15.54
CA ASP A 53 12.33 0.04 14.79
C ASP A 53 11.98 0.66 13.43
N ILE A 54 12.69 1.73 13.09
CA ILE A 54 12.74 2.32 11.74
C ILE A 54 14.07 1.91 11.13
N ILE A 55 14.02 1.30 9.95
CA ILE A 55 15.17 0.60 9.36
C ILE A 55 15.41 1.13 7.96
N ARG A 56 16.65 1.50 7.66
CA ARG A 56 17.12 1.76 6.30
C ARG A 56 17.49 0.43 5.64
N ALA A 57 16.83 0.11 4.53
CA ALA A 57 17.14 -1.10 3.75
C ALA A 57 18.50 -0.99 3.04
N GLY A 58 19.04 -2.13 2.63
CA GLY A 58 20.31 -2.20 1.92
C GLY A 58 20.95 -3.57 2.07
N VAL A 59 22.18 -3.71 1.56
CA VAL A 59 22.96 -4.96 1.68
C VAL A 59 23.05 -5.43 3.14
N VAL A 60 23.23 -4.47 4.05
CA VAL A 60 23.11 -4.67 5.49
C VAL A 60 22.09 -3.65 5.99
N PRO A 61 20.90 -4.07 6.42
CA PRO A 61 19.90 -3.17 7.00
C PRO A 61 20.43 -2.50 8.26
N VAL A 62 20.09 -1.24 8.45
CA VAL A 62 20.53 -0.44 9.61
C VAL A 62 19.30 0.11 10.31
N VAL A 63 19.13 -0.23 11.59
CA VAL A 63 18.17 0.46 12.47
C VAL A 63 18.65 1.89 12.64
N VAL A 64 17.86 2.86 12.17
CA VAL A 64 18.20 4.29 12.22
C VAL A 64 17.52 5.01 13.39
N ALA A 65 16.43 4.46 13.89
CA ALA A 65 15.70 4.97 15.04
C ALA A 65 14.81 3.90 15.67
N HIS A 66 14.34 4.16 16.89
CA HIS A 66 13.40 3.32 17.62
C HIS A 66 12.40 4.18 18.40
N VAL A 67 11.12 3.86 18.33
CA VAL A 67 10.06 4.50 19.14
C VAL A 67 9.57 3.58 20.26
N PRO A 68 9.21 4.11 21.44
CA PRO A 68 8.85 3.29 22.58
C PRO A 68 7.43 2.73 22.44
N THR A 69 7.31 1.52 21.88
CA THR A 69 6.03 0.85 21.63
C THR A 69 6.07 -0.64 21.96
N VAL A 70 4.91 -1.30 21.94
CA VAL A 70 4.76 -2.75 22.04
C VAL A 70 3.83 -3.21 20.92
N GLY A 71 4.32 -4.12 20.08
CA GLY A 71 3.55 -4.68 18.98
C GLY A 71 2.64 -5.82 19.43
N GLU A 72 1.33 -5.61 19.39
CA GLU A 72 0.27 -6.59 19.68
C GLU A 72 -0.97 -6.24 18.84
N GLY A 73 -1.77 -7.20 18.37
CA GLY A 73 -2.98 -6.89 17.57
C GLY A 73 -2.72 -6.03 16.33
N ASN A 74 -3.27 -4.81 16.27
CA ASN A 74 -2.93 -3.76 15.30
C ASN A 74 -2.05 -2.64 15.91
N SER A 75 -1.72 -2.72 17.20
CA SER A 75 -0.87 -1.75 17.90
C SER A 75 0.63 -1.96 17.62
N GLY A 76 1.45 -0.93 17.85
CA GLY A 76 2.89 -0.95 17.61
C GLY A 76 3.35 0.34 16.95
N LEU A 77 4.47 0.28 16.22
CA LEU A 77 4.81 1.28 15.19
C LEU A 77 4.10 0.89 13.90
N ILE A 78 3.15 1.70 13.45
CA ILE A 78 2.18 1.31 12.42
C ILE A 78 2.36 2.12 11.13
N GLY A 79 2.58 3.44 11.21
CA GLY A 79 2.75 4.31 10.05
C GLY A 79 4.15 4.90 9.89
N LEU A 80 4.55 5.14 8.64
CA LEU A 80 5.80 5.78 8.24
C LEU A 80 5.62 6.52 6.92
N ALA A 81 5.90 7.82 6.89
CA ALA A 81 6.08 8.58 5.66
C ALA A 81 7.30 9.49 5.75
N LEU A 82 7.91 9.84 4.62
CA LEU A 82 9.02 10.80 4.59
C LEU A 82 8.51 12.20 4.31
N ARG A 83 8.83 13.15 5.20
CA ARG A 83 8.64 14.58 4.95
C ARG A 83 9.70 15.12 4.00
N ASP A 84 10.92 14.60 4.14
CA ASP A 84 12.09 14.87 3.30
C ASP A 84 13.10 13.71 3.45
N ASP A 85 14.25 13.80 2.79
CA ASP A 85 15.28 12.74 2.78
C ASP A 85 15.87 12.41 4.16
N HIS A 86 15.67 13.27 5.17
CA HIS A 86 16.25 13.11 6.51
C HIS A 86 15.19 13.03 7.62
N THR A 87 13.92 13.30 7.31
CA THR A 87 12.85 13.38 8.31
C THR A 87 11.72 12.40 7.99
N ALA A 88 11.55 11.39 8.83
CA ALA A 88 10.38 10.54 8.84
C ALA A 88 9.30 11.10 9.76
N ILE A 89 8.04 10.94 9.38
CA ILE A 89 6.87 11.09 10.25
C ILE A 89 6.34 9.70 10.52
N VAL A 90 6.14 9.39 11.80
CA VAL A 90 5.71 8.08 12.25
C VAL A 90 4.45 8.15 13.08
N HIS A 91 3.64 7.10 12.97
CA HIS A 91 2.45 6.88 13.79
C HIS A 91 2.63 5.58 14.59
N TYR A 92 2.54 5.66 15.92
CA TYR A 92 2.70 4.51 16.79
C TYR A 92 1.84 4.60 18.06
N THR A 93 1.55 3.45 18.65
CA THR A 93 0.83 3.36 19.93
C THR A 93 1.80 3.37 21.11
N THR A 94 1.45 3.99 22.24
CA THR A 94 2.22 3.80 23.48
C THR A 94 2.15 2.35 23.98
N PRO A 95 3.09 1.88 24.82
CA PRO A 95 3.15 0.48 25.26
C PRO A 95 1.91 -0.06 25.97
N ARG A 96 1.04 0.82 26.47
CA ARG A 96 -0.22 0.49 27.14
C ARG A 96 -1.44 0.92 26.33
N GLN A 97 -1.28 1.28 25.05
CA GLN A 97 -2.34 1.72 24.16
C GLN A 97 -3.18 2.85 24.76
N THR A 98 -2.53 3.77 25.49
CA THR A 98 -3.17 4.95 26.08
C THR A 98 -3.19 6.13 25.11
N TYR A 99 -2.25 6.13 24.16
CA TYR A 99 -2.19 7.14 23.10
C TYR A 99 -1.76 6.51 21.77
N ASP A 100 -2.32 7.05 20.69
CA ASP A 100 -1.71 7.06 19.37
C ASP A 100 -0.83 8.32 19.26
N VAL A 101 0.39 8.18 18.78
CA VAL A 101 1.41 9.23 18.79
C VAL A 101 1.90 9.47 17.37
N VAL A 102 1.97 10.74 16.98
CA VAL A 102 2.60 11.21 15.75
C VAL A 102 3.89 11.93 16.11
N SER A 103 5.00 11.45 15.58
CA SER A 103 6.33 12.02 15.83
C SER A 103 7.09 12.27 14.53
N ALA A 104 7.95 13.28 14.53
CA ALA A 104 9.03 13.42 13.56
C ALA A 104 10.28 12.69 14.07
N VAL A 105 10.99 12.01 13.18
CA VAL A 105 12.23 11.30 13.47
C VAL A 105 13.29 11.75 12.46
N ASP A 106 14.41 12.26 12.98
CA ASP A 106 15.59 12.53 12.17
C ASP A 106 16.32 11.21 11.88
N LEU A 107 16.37 10.82 10.61
CA LEU A 107 16.90 9.54 10.13
C LEU A 107 18.42 9.44 10.18
N VAL A 108 19.12 10.54 10.51
CA VAL A 108 20.59 10.57 10.63
C VAL A 108 21.02 10.42 12.08
N THR A 109 20.36 11.16 12.97
CA THR A 109 20.66 11.22 14.40
C THR A 109 19.83 10.24 15.23
N GLY A 110 18.71 9.77 14.70
CA GLY A 110 17.72 8.95 15.38
C GLY A 110 16.88 9.70 16.40
N VAL A 111 16.94 11.04 16.43
CA VAL A 111 16.20 11.86 17.39
C VAL A 111 14.73 11.91 17.02
N GLU A 112 13.88 11.49 17.95
CA GLU A 112 12.43 11.63 17.89
C GLU A 112 11.99 12.98 18.50
N THR A 113 11.07 13.66 17.83
CA THR A 113 10.33 14.82 18.33
C THR A 113 8.84 14.58 18.15
N GLU A 114 8.11 14.48 19.26
CA GLU A 114 6.66 14.34 19.24
C GLU A 114 5.98 15.58 18.64
N ILE A 115 5.06 15.35 17.71
CA ILE A 115 4.22 16.38 17.09
C ILE A 115 2.88 16.46 17.83
N HIS A 116 2.24 15.32 18.03
CA HIS A 116 0.95 15.23 18.70
C HIS A 116 0.70 13.83 19.28
N ARG A 117 -0.17 13.74 20.27
CA ARG A 117 -0.69 12.47 20.81
C ARG A 117 -2.20 12.53 20.98
N PHE A 118 -2.87 11.48 20.53
CA PHE A 118 -4.31 11.30 20.62
C PHE A 118 -4.60 10.34 21.77
N ALA A 119 -5.31 10.81 22.80
CA ALA A 119 -5.75 9.92 23.87
C ALA A 119 -6.73 8.89 23.30
N THR A 120 -6.48 7.60 23.54
CA THR A 120 -7.34 6.51 23.06
C THR A 120 -8.65 6.45 23.85
N ASP A 121 -8.61 6.91 25.10
CA ASP A 121 -9.76 7.10 25.96
C ASP A 121 -9.84 8.57 26.39
N ARG A 122 -10.90 9.25 25.95
CA ARG A 122 -11.14 10.68 26.24
C ARG A 122 -11.34 10.91 27.75
N ASP A 123 -12.07 10.03 28.42
CA ASP A 123 -12.49 10.22 29.80
C ASP A 123 -11.46 9.71 30.80
N PHE A 124 -10.67 8.70 30.41
CA PHE A 124 -9.61 8.10 31.22
C PHE A 124 -8.30 7.95 30.43
N PRO A 125 -7.55 9.03 30.15
CA PRO A 125 -6.36 8.98 29.29
C PRO A 125 -5.19 8.11 29.78
N GLU A 126 -5.25 7.63 31.03
CA GLU A 126 -4.27 6.69 31.59
C GLU A 126 -4.69 5.21 31.39
N ARG A 127 -5.92 4.96 30.94
CA ARG A 127 -6.47 3.65 30.66
C ARG A 127 -6.15 3.27 29.22
N GLY A 128 -5.53 2.10 29.05
CA GLY A 128 -5.34 1.50 27.74
C GLY A 128 -6.66 1.00 27.15
N VAL A 129 -6.74 0.97 25.82
CA VAL A 129 -7.86 0.37 25.08
C VAL A 129 -7.45 -0.95 24.44
N SER A 130 -8.31 -1.49 23.56
CA SER A 130 -7.98 -2.65 22.71
C SER A 130 -6.64 -2.45 21.99
N THR A 131 -5.94 -3.54 21.68
CA THR A 131 -4.78 -3.49 20.77
C THR A 131 -5.21 -3.43 19.30
N GLU A 132 -6.51 -3.49 19.03
CA GLU A 132 -7.11 -3.47 17.70
C GLU A 132 -7.63 -2.07 17.35
N HIS A 133 -7.71 -1.82 16.05
CA HIS A 133 -8.33 -0.63 15.46
C HIS A 133 -7.64 0.70 15.80
N HIS A 134 -6.31 0.72 15.72
CA HIS A 134 -5.50 1.95 15.81
C HIS A 134 -5.30 2.64 14.45
N GLY A 135 -5.93 2.13 13.39
CA GLY A 135 -5.70 2.58 12.02
C GLY A 135 -4.38 2.05 11.45
N GLY A 136 -3.71 2.84 10.60
CA GLY A 136 -2.43 2.42 10.04
C GLY A 136 -1.54 3.55 9.57
N ASN A 137 -1.31 3.64 8.27
CA ASN A 137 -0.31 4.53 7.70
C ASN A 137 -0.79 5.99 7.63
N LEU A 138 0.16 6.90 7.39
CA LEU A 138 -0.07 8.34 7.28
C LEU A 138 0.47 8.85 5.94
N THR A 139 -0.09 9.94 5.44
CA THR A 139 0.41 10.60 4.23
C THR A 139 0.75 12.05 4.49
N ILE A 140 1.68 12.59 3.70
CA ILE A 140 2.13 13.97 3.79
C ILE A 140 1.66 14.71 2.54
N ALA A 141 0.86 15.74 2.74
CA ALA A 141 0.40 16.59 1.66
C ALA A 141 1.52 17.53 1.17
N PRO A 142 1.44 18.05 -0.07
CA PRO A 142 2.44 18.97 -0.61
C PRO A 142 2.64 20.27 0.20
N ASP A 143 1.66 20.67 1.01
CA ASP A 143 1.76 21.83 1.90
C ASP A 143 2.45 21.50 3.24
N GLY A 144 2.85 20.25 3.45
CA GLY A 144 3.47 19.75 4.68
C GLY A 144 2.47 19.27 5.73
N SER A 145 1.16 19.32 5.45
CA SER A 145 0.16 18.74 6.34
C SER A 145 0.33 17.23 6.44
N ILE A 146 0.14 16.68 7.63
CA ILE A 146 0.09 15.24 7.86
C ILE A 146 -1.38 14.84 7.92
N PHE A 147 -1.77 13.83 7.16
CA PHE A 147 -3.05 13.15 7.33
C PHE A 147 -2.81 11.76 7.91
N LEU A 148 -3.61 11.39 8.91
CA LEU A 148 -3.62 10.05 9.49
C LEU A 148 -5.07 9.65 9.79
N ALA A 149 -5.34 8.35 9.84
CA ALA A 149 -6.62 7.82 10.28
C ALA A 149 -6.42 6.93 11.50
N ILE A 150 -7.39 6.99 12.41
CA ILE A 150 -7.42 6.22 13.65
C ILE A 150 -8.76 5.50 13.70
N GLY A 151 -8.73 4.19 13.96
CA GLY A 151 -9.93 3.37 14.10
C GLY A 151 -10.69 3.61 15.41
N ASP A 152 -11.80 2.92 15.56
CA ASP A 152 -12.75 3.07 16.67
C ASP A 152 -12.31 2.35 17.96
N TYR A 153 -11.10 1.80 18.00
CA TYR A 153 -10.56 0.99 19.10
C TYR A 153 -11.39 -0.25 19.47
N GLY A 154 -12.22 -0.74 18.55
CA GLY A 154 -13.18 -1.83 18.77
C GLY A 154 -14.49 -1.37 19.44
N VAL A 155 -14.73 -0.05 19.53
CA VAL A 155 -15.87 0.56 20.21
C VAL A 155 -16.61 1.49 19.25
N GLY A 156 -17.34 0.93 18.28
CA GLY A 156 -17.91 1.68 17.15
C GLY A 156 -18.62 2.99 17.46
N ILE A 157 -19.30 3.12 18.61
CA ILE A 157 -19.99 4.37 18.97
C ILE A 157 -19.04 5.59 18.99
N VAL A 158 -17.75 5.42 19.31
CA VAL A 158 -16.78 6.53 19.37
C VAL A 158 -16.53 7.16 18.00
N ALA A 159 -16.75 6.43 16.91
CA ALA A 159 -16.59 6.96 15.55
C ALA A 159 -17.54 8.12 15.26
N SER A 160 -18.76 8.05 15.82
CA SER A 160 -19.80 9.09 15.69
C SER A 160 -19.66 10.23 16.71
N GLU A 161 -18.92 10.03 17.79
CA GLU A 161 -18.73 11.05 18.85
C GLU A 161 -17.56 11.98 18.47
N LEU A 162 -17.84 13.28 18.31
CA LEU A 162 -16.90 14.27 17.76
C LEU A 162 -15.79 14.72 18.73
N ASP A 163 -15.90 14.37 20.01
CA ASP A 163 -14.87 14.69 21.02
C ASP A 163 -14.00 13.47 21.37
N TRP A 164 -14.18 12.35 20.67
CA TRP A 164 -13.32 11.18 20.70
C TRP A 164 -12.33 11.18 19.53
N ASN A 165 -11.15 10.60 19.75
CA ASN A 165 -10.10 10.53 18.72
C ASN A 165 -10.25 9.35 17.74
N GLY A 166 -11.01 8.32 18.13
CA GLY A 166 -11.20 7.11 17.33
C GLY A 166 -12.30 7.24 16.27
N GLY A 167 -12.14 6.49 15.18
CA GLY A 167 -13.02 6.46 14.01
C GLY A 167 -12.98 7.77 13.22
N LYS A 168 -11.79 8.36 13.08
CA LYS A 168 -11.55 9.70 12.51
C LYS A 168 -10.42 9.67 11.49
N VAL A 169 -10.51 10.60 10.54
CA VAL A 169 -9.34 11.10 9.78
C VAL A 169 -8.94 12.44 10.38
N TRP A 170 -7.67 12.59 10.71
CA TRP A 170 -7.06 13.79 11.26
C TRP A 170 -6.14 14.45 10.23
N ARG A 171 -6.10 15.79 10.22
CA ARG A 171 -5.11 16.60 9.51
C ARG A 171 -4.34 17.44 10.51
N ILE A 172 -3.02 17.32 10.53
CA ILE A 172 -2.12 18.17 11.32
C ILE A 172 -1.44 19.14 10.36
N LEU A 173 -1.69 20.44 10.52
CA LEU A 173 -1.08 21.48 9.71
C LEU A 173 0.41 21.70 10.09
N PRO A 174 1.22 22.29 9.20
CA PRO A 174 2.63 22.58 9.49
C PRO A 174 2.86 23.46 10.73
N ASP A 175 1.88 24.27 11.13
CA ASP A 175 1.94 25.11 12.34
C ASP A 175 1.56 24.37 13.64
N GLY A 176 1.19 23.08 13.53
CA GLY A 176 0.77 22.24 14.65
C GLY A 176 -0.75 22.24 14.91
N THR A 177 -1.54 22.99 14.15
CA THR A 177 -3.01 22.96 14.27
C THR A 177 -3.53 21.57 13.88
N VAL A 178 -4.31 20.96 14.76
CA VAL A 178 -4.92 19.63 14.55
C VAL A 178 -6.40 19.81 14.18
N ILE A 179 -6.80 19.26 13.04
CA ILE A 179 -8.15 19.35 12.47
C ILE A 179 -8.72 17.94 12.38
N GLN A 180 -9.91 17.73 12.94
CA GLN A 180 -10.72 16.55 12.64
C GLN A 180 -11.25 16.71 11.22
N PHE A 181 -10.65 15.98 10.27
CA PHE A 181 -10.94 16.16 8.85
C PHE A 181 -12.24 15.43 8.46
N ALA A 182 -12.42 14.19 8.87
CA ALA A 182 -13.65 13.42 8.64
C ALA A 182 -13.87 12.44 9.79
N HIS A 183 -15.09 11.91 9.93
CA HIS A 183 -15.42 10.95 10.99
C HIS A 183 -16.37 9.85 10.50
N GLY A 184 -16.69 8.90 11.37
CA GLY A 184 -17.60 7.81 11.06
C GLY A 184 -16.92 6.64 10.36
N PHE A 185 -15.67 6.32 10.75
CA PHE A 185 -14.91 5.17 10.25
C PHE A 185 -14.78 4.07 11.32
N ARG A 186 -14.61 2.81 10.88
CA ARG A 186 -14.42 1.66 11.76
C ARG A 186 -12.94 1.41 12.06
N ASN A 187 -12.17 1.00 11.06
CA ASN A 187 -10.76 0.70 11.15
C ASN A 187 -10.04 1.10 9.84
N PRO A 188 -9.91 2.41 9.59
CA PRO A 188 -9.26 2.93 8.39
C PRO A 188 -7.76 2.66 8.46
N PHE A 189 -7.24 1.84 7.55
CA PHE A 189 -5.89 1.30 7.63
C PHE A 189 -4.85 2.11 6.85
N ASP A 190 -5.25 2.74 5.74
CA ASP A 190 -4.39 3.67 5.01
C ASP A 190 -5.24 4.74 4.30
N LEU A 191 -4.57 5.81 3.87
CA LEU A 191 -5.16 6.92 3.18
C LEU A 191 -4.19 7.59 2.21
N ALA A 192 -4.74 8.24 1.18
CA ALA A 192 -3.99 9.03 0.23
C ALA A 192 -4.64 10.40 0.04
N TRP A 193 -3.82 11.45 0.03
CA TRP A 193 -4.27 12.81 -0.22
C TRP A 193 -4.30 13.11 -1.72
N ASP A 194 -5.47 13.41 -2.25
CA ASP A 194 -5.66 13.97 -3.58
C ASP A 194 -5.72 15.50 -3.50
N ALA A 195 -4.56 16.12 -3.73
CA ALA A 195 -4.42 17.57 -3.74
C ALA A 195 -5.22 18.26 -4.86
N ALA A 196 -5.49 17.58 -5.98
CA ALA A 196 -6.24 18.18 -7.09
C ALA A 196 -7.73 18.25 -6.77
N ALA A 197 -8.28 17.20 -6.15
CA ALA A 197 -9.67 17.16 -5.73
C ALA A 197 -9.92 17.78 -4.35
N GLN A 198 -8.86 18.03 -3.57
CA GLN A 198 -8.95 18.37 -2.14
C GLN A 198 -9.79 17.32 -1.40
N ARG A 199 -9.40 16.05 -1.55
CA ARG A 199 -10.06 14.88 -0.96
C ARG A 199 -9.04 13.92 -0.39
N VAL A 200 -9.43 13.20 0.65
CA VAL A 200 -8.68 12.04 1.16
C VAL A 200 -9.37 10.78 0.65
N ILE A 201 -8.61 9.86 0.07
CA ILE A 201 -9.06 8.51 -0.21
C ILE A 201 -8.70 7.68 1.01
N VAL A 202 -9.65 6.94 1.58
CA VAL A 202 -9.46 6.15 2.80
C VAL A 202 -9.85 4.72 2.50
N THR A 203 -9.07 3.76 2.98
CA THR A 203 -9.45 2.34 2.98
C THR A 203 -9.92 1.94 4.37
N ASP A 204 -11.16 1.50 4.50
CA ASP A 204 -11.74 1.10 5.78
C ASP A 204 -12.01 -0.40 5.83
N ASN A 205 -11.63 -1.04 6.94
CA ASN A 205 -11.96 -2.44 7.19
C ASN A 205 -13.34 -2.52 7.82
N GLY A 206 -14.26 -3.14 7.11
CA GLY A 206 -15.59 -3.45 7.61
C GLY A 206 -15.54 -4.47 8.76
N ASP A 207 -16.70 -4.81 9.31
CA ASP A 207 -16.75 -5.75 10.44
C ASP A 207 -16.51 -7.20 10.01
N ALA A 208 -17.59 -7.96 9.79
CA ALA A 208 -17.51 -9.29 9.20
C ALA A 208 -17.63 -9.27 7.66
N VAL A 209 -17.97 -8.12 7.10
CA VAL A 209 -18.27 -7.83 5.69
C VAL A 209 -18.04 -6.34 5.42
N ASP A 210 -18.20 -5.92 4.17
CA ASP A 210 -18.27 -4.51 3.78
C ASP A 210 -16.98 -3.72 4.04
N ASP A 211 -15.84 -4.22 3.54
CA ASP A 211 -14.65 -3.37 3.40
C ASP A 211 -14.91 -2.28 2.36
N GLU A 212 -14.33 -1.10 2.57
CA GLU A 212 -14.68 0.10 1.82
C GLU A 212 -13.46 0.83 1.23
N ILE A 213 -13.71 1.52 0.12
CA ILE A 213 -12.92 2.68 -0.30
C ILE A 213 -13.83 3.89 -0.16
N ASP A 214 -13.43 4.82 0.68
CA ASP A 214 -14.07 6.12 0.84
C ASP A 214 -13.26 7.18 0.12
N VAL A 215 -13.96 8.19 -0.37
CA VAL A 215 -13.36 9.43 -0.83
C VAL A 215 -14.02 10.48 0.04
N VAL A 216 -13.29 11.30 0.80
CA VAL A 216 -13.87 12.23 1.79
C VAL A 216 -13.31 13.63 1.69
N ALA A 217 -14.15 14.61 1.99
CA ALA A 217 -13.82 16.02 2.17
C ALA A 217 -13.78 16.37 3.65
N GLU A 218 -13.27 17.58 3.95
CA GLU A 218 -13.33 18.10 5.31
C GLU A 218 -14.78 18.25 5.79
N GLY A 219 -15.10 17.69 6.95
CA GLY A 219 -16.42 17.68 7.57
C GLY A 219 -17.33 16.53 7.17
N ASP A 220 -16.89 15.62 6.29
CA ASP A 220 -17.69 14.44 5.92
C ASP A 220 -17.86 13.48 7.11
N ASP A 221 -19.06 12.90 7.21
CA ASP A 221 -19.42 11.79 8.11
C ASP A 221 -19.63 10.53 7.26
N CYS A 222 -18.88 9.45 7.52
CA CYS A 222 -19.02 8.17 6.81
C CYS A 222 -20.03 7.22 7.46
N GLY A 223 -20.62 7.61 8.60
CA GLY A 223 -21.81 6.96 9.15
C GLY A 223 -21.59 5.72 10.01
N TRP A 224 -20.37 5.18 10.14
CA TRP A 224 -20.10 4.10 11.10
C TRP A 224 -20.37 4.59 12.55
N PRO A 225 -21.05 3.79 13.41
CA PRO A 225 -21.50 2.40 13.19
C PRO A 225 -22.98 2.29 12.80
N ALA A 226 -23.63 3.40 12.46
CA ALA A 226 -25.06 3.45 12.16
C ALA A 226 -25.39 2.96 10.74
N THR A 227 -24.42 2.98 9.84
CA THR A 227 -24.48 2.39 8.49
C THR A 227 -23.08 1.90 8.10
N ALA A 228 -23.02 0.87 7.25
CA ALA A 228 -21.81 0.41 6.58
C ALA A 228 -22.15 -0.22 5.22
N GLY A 229 -21.20 -0.22 4.30
CA GLY A 229 -21.26 -0.89 3.01
C GLY A 229 -22.48 -0.50 2.19
N LYS A 230 -23.35 -1.48 1.97
CA LYS A 230 -24.58 -1.35 1.16
C LYS A 230 -25.82 -1.06 1.99
N GLU A 231 -25.67 -0.88 3.30
CA GLU A 231 -26.78 -0.48 4.16
C GLU A 231 -27.33 0.90 3.76
N PRO A 232 -28.61 1.19 4.08
CA PRO A 232 -29.17 2.50 3.80
C PRO A 232 -28.37 3.61 4.50
N ALA A 233 -27.84 4.54 3.71
CA ALA A 233 -27.11 5.67 4.24
C ALA A 233 -27.93 6.45 5.28
N VAL A 234 -27.27 6.82 6.37
CA VAL A 234 -27.82 7.78 7.33
C VAL A 234 -27.92 9.15 6.65
N ALA A 235 -28.96 9.92 6.97
CA ALA A 235 -29.15 11.24 6.38
C ALA A 235 -27.97 12.17 6.70
N GLY A 236 -27.29 12.65 5.66
CA GLY A 236 -26.10 13.49 5.79
C GLY A 236 -24.78 12.72 5.79
N ALA A 237 -24.82 11.39 5.98
CA ALA A 237 -23.64 10.56 5.84
C ALA A 237 -23.26 10.37 4.36
N ARG A 238 -21.97 10.27 4.11
CA ARG A 238 -21.37 9.96 2.83
C ARG A 238 -21.34 8.46 2.63
N THR A 239 -21.78 8.00 1.47
CA THR A 239 -21.66 6.60 1.08
C THR A 239 -20.24 6.29 0.60
N PRO A 240 -19.76 5.05 0.82
CA PRO A 240 -18.48 4.62 0.28
C PRO A 240 -18.45 4.75 -1.25
N ALA A 241 -17.29 5.06 -1.79
CA ALA A 241 -17.08 5.10 -3.24
C ALA A 241 -17.09 3.68 -3.83
N TYR A 242 -16.60 2.71 -3.07
CA TYR A 242 -16.60 1.30 -3.44
C TYR A 242 -16.74 0.41 -2.21
N VAL A 243 -17.54 -0.66 -2.33
CA VAL A 243 -17.70 -1.69 -1.28
C VAL A 243 -17.24 -3.02 -1.84
N PHE A 244 -16.26 -3.64 -1.20
CA PHE A 244 -15.72 -4.91 -1.66
C PHE A 244 -16.76 -6.03 -1.51
N PRO A 245 -16.92 -6.90 -2.51
CA PRO A 245 -17.92 -7.98 -2.48
C PRO A 245 -17.57 -9.11 -1.49
N THR A 246 -16.33 -9.12 -0.99
CA THR A 246 -15.78 -10.08 -0.04
C THR A 246 -14.86 -9.36 0.92
N VAL A 247 -14.65 -9.92 2.11
CA VAL A 247 -13.65 -9.40 3.05
C VAL A 247 -12.25 -9.56 2.44
N ILE A 248 -11.58 -8.43 2.21
CA ILE A 248 -10.20 -8.34 1.79
C ILE A 248 -9.30 -7.74 2.88
N ALA A 249 -9.86 -7.02 3.86
CA ALA A 249 -9.14 -6.19 4.83
C ALA A 249 -8.09 -5.31 4.12
N PRO A 250 -8.50 -4.21 3.46
CA PRO A 250 -7.57 -3.35 2.75
C PRO A 250 -6.53 -2.76 3.71
N THR A 251 -5.30 -2.63 3.24
CA THR A 251 -4.16 -2.10 3.98
C THR A 251 -3.56 -0.93 3.19
N GLY A 252 -2.27 -0.97 2.84
CA GLY A 252 -1.54 0.07 2.14
C GLY A 252 -2.24 0.66 0.92
N LEU A 253 -2.16 1.97 0.73
CA LEU A 253 -2.76 2.70 -0.39
C LEU A 253 -1.75 3.68 -1.01
N ALA A 254 -1.28 3.37 -2.22
CA ALA A 254 -0.37 4.24 -2.96
C ALA A 254 -1.07 4.94 -4.13
N PRO A 255 -1.07 6.29 -4.20
CA PRO A 255 -1.43 7.01 -5.42
C PRO A 255 -0.35 6.83 -6.49
N LEU A 256 -0.76 6.62 -7.73
CA LEU A 256 0.16 6.50 -8.88
C LEU A 256 0.40 7.86 -9.52
N THR A 257 1.67 8.23 -9.67
CA THR A 257 2.15 9.55 -10.10
C THR A 257 2.39 9.68 -11.61
N GLY A 258 2.23 8.59 -12.36
CA GLY A 258 2.49 8.54 -13.81
C GLY A 258 3.91 8.18 -14.19
N ARG A 259 4.77 7.86 -13.23
CA ARG A 259 6.18 7.47 -13.48
C ARG A 259 6.30 6.00 -13.84
N ASN A 260 5.53 5.13 -13.20
CA ASN A 260 5.48 3.73 -13.59
C ASN A 260 5.02 3.57 -15.06
N PRO A 261 5.69 2.73 -15.88
CA PRO A 261 5.40 2.66 -17.32
C PRO A 261 4.01 2.10 -17.65
N ILE A 262 3.44 1.25 -16.78
CA ILE A 262 2.14 0.59 -16.98
C ILE A 262 1.09 1.15 -16.03
N LEU A 263 1.39 1.21 -14.74
CA LEU A 263 0.47 1.65 -13.68
C LEU A 263 0.58 3.17 -13.50
N ARG A 264 0.07 3.93 -14.46
CA ARG A 264 0.32 5.39 -14.53
C ARG A 264 -0.61 6.27 -13.70
N ARG A 265 -1.76 5.76 -13.29
CA ARG A 265 -2.80 6.58 -12.63
C ARG A 265 -3.69 5.70 -11.77
N GLY A 266 -4.42 6.32 -10.85
CA GLY A 266 -5.25 5.61 -9.89
C GLY A 266 -4.42 5.22 -8.68
N TYR A 267 -4.73 4.08 -8.09
CA TYR A 267 -4.15 3.65 -6.82
C TYR A 267 -3.74 2.18 -6.87
N LEU A 268 -2.74 1.84 -6.07
CA LEU A 268 -2.47 0.46 -5.67
C LEU A 268 -2.92 0.27 -4.22
N LEU A 269 -3.52 -0.88 -3.95
CA LEU A 269 -4.12 -1.21 -2.66
C LEU A 269 -3.64 -2.59 -2.19
N GLY A 270 -3.00 -2.63 -1.03
CA GLY A 270 -2.64 -3.86 -0.34
C GLY A 270 -3.85 -4.50 0.34
N SER A 271 -3.77 -5.80 0.61
CA SER A 271 -4.82 -6.54 1.29
C SER A 271 -4.26 -7.60 2.22
N TYR A 272 -4.76 -7.59 3.45
CA TYR A 272 -4.34 -8.53 4.47
C TYR A 272 -4.95 -9.92 4.26
N VAL A 273 -6.27 -10.00 4.10
CA VAL A 273 -7.00 -11.27 4.00
C VAL A 273 -6.88 -11.89 2.61
N ALA A 274 -6.98 -11.09 1.55
CA ALA A 274 -6.86 -11.62 0.19
C ALA A 274 -5.39 -11.92 -0.21
N LYS A 275 -4.42 -11.43 0.57
CA LYS A 275 -2.98 -11.54 0.28
C LYS A 275 -2.68 -11.13 -1.15
N ALA A 276 -3.15 -9.95 -1.50
CA ALA A 276 -3.22 -9.46 -2.87
C ALA A 276 -2.84 -7.99 -2.93
N LEU A 277 -2.31 -7.60 -4.08
CA LEU A 277 -2.13 -6.20 -4.46
C LEU A 277 -3.16 -5.91 -5.55
N PHE A 278 -4.04 -4.96 -5.29
CA PHE A 278 -5.08 -4.52 -6.21
C PHE A 278 -4.69 -3.21 -6.89
N TYR A 279 -5.13 -3.06 -8.13
CA TYR A 279 -5.09 -1.82 -8.89
C TYR A 279 -6.49 -1.23 -8.98
N VAL A 280 -6.63 0.03 -8.55
CA VAL A 280 -7.88 0.79 -8.58
C VAL A 280 -7.72 1.92 -9.60
N PRO A 281 -8.31 1.81 -10.81
CA PRO A 281 -7.99 2.72 -11.90
C PRO A 281 -8.51 4.14 -11.71
N ASP A 282 -9.67 4.28 -11.08
CA ASP A 282 -10.34 5.57 -10.87
C ASP A 282 -11.37 5.46 -9.74
N VAL A 283 -11.07 6.05 -8.59
CA VAL A 283 -11.96 6.11 -7.41
C VAL A 283 -13.09 7.13 -7.54
N TYR A 284 -13.06 7.98 -8.57
CA TYR A 284 -14.09 8.99 -8.83
C TYR A 284 -15.10 8.58 -9.90
N ALA A 285 -14.83 7.48 -10.62
CA ALA A 285 -15.76 6.92 -11.58
C ALA A 285 -17.08 6.49 -10.93
N GLN A 286 -18.18 6.53 -11.69
CA GLN A 286 -19.52 6.21 -11.20
C GLN A 286 -20.20 5.21 -12.16
N PRO A 287 -20.33 3.92 -11.80
CA PRO A 287 -19.75 3.29 -10.61
C PRO A 287 -18.22 3.20 -10.69
N VAL A 288 -17.56 3.10 -9.53
CA VAL A 288 -16.12 2.77 -9.46
C VAL A 288 -15.91 1.38 -10.06
N PRO A 289 -14.99 1.20 -11.03
CA PRO A 289 -14.67 -0.13 -11.57
C PRO A 289 -14.09 -1.06 -10.51
N ASP A 290 -14.41 -2.34 -10.60
CA ASP A 290 -13.88 -3.36 -9.69
C ASP A 290 -12.34 -3.30 -9.62
N PRO A 291 -11.75 -3.23 -8.41
CA PRO A 291 -10.31 -3.33 -8.22
C PRO A 291 -9.75 -4.61 -8.82
N VAL A 292 -8.62 -4.47 -9.50
CA VAL A 292 -8.01 -5.52 -10.31
C VAL A 292 -6.82 -6.08 -9.56
N ALA A 293 -6.85 -7.33 -9.13
CA ALA A 293 -5.69 -7.92 -8.49
C ALA A 293 -4.53 -8.04 -9.49
N VAL A 294 -3.42 -7.33 -9.25
CA VAL A 294 -2.16 -7.45 -10.01
C VAL A 294 -1.25 -8.53 -9.44
N ILE A 295 -1.37 -8.80 -8.13
CA ILE A 295 -0.75 -9.91 -7.41
C ILE A 295 -1.86 -10.59 -6.58
N GLN A 296 -1.88 -11.91 -6.55
CA GLN A 296 -2.79 -12.73 -5.75
C GLN A 296 -2.04 -13.87 -5.06
N SER A 297 -2.60 -14.35 -3.95
CA SER A 297 -2.09 -15.52 -3.24
C SER A 297 -0.62 -15.35 -2.83
N GLU A 298 -0.25 -14.16 -2.35
CA GLU A 298 1.03 -13.98 -1.69
C GLU A 298 1.14 -14.89 -0.46
N THR A 299 2.38 -15.15 -0.05
CA THR A 299 2.63 -16.02 1.11
C THR A 299 2.10 -15.38 2.38
N ASP A 300 2.40 -14.09 2.56
CA ASP A 300 2.01 -13.29 3.71
C ASP A 300 1.01 -12.19 3.29
N PRO A 301 0.28 -11.61 4.26
CA PRO A 301 -0.48 -10.38 4.06
C PRO A 301 0.35 -9.28 3.41
N ILE A 302 -0.21 -8.58 2.41
CA ILE A 302 0.38 -7.35 1.89
C ILE A 302 -0.07 -6.22 2.81
N ILE A 303 0.89 -5.49 3.39
CA ILE A 303 0.64 -4.50 4.44
C ILE A 303 0.79 -3.08 3.94
N ASP A 304 1.78 -2.82 3.09
CA ASP A 304 1.99 -1.48 2.54
C ASP A 304 2.48 -1.54 1.10
N VAL A 305 2.26 -0.48 0.33
CA VAL A 305 2.73 -0.30 -1.04
C VAL A 305 3.12 1.15 -1.28
N ILE A 306 4.20 1.37 -2.04
CA ILE A 306 4.67 2.70 -2.44
C ILE A 306 5.11 2.72 -3.91
N GLU A 307 4.99 3.88 -4.56
CA GLU A 307 5.74 4.21 -5.78
C GLU A 307 6.98 5.02 -5.39
N ALA A 308 8.17 4.49 -5.69
CA ALA A 308 9.44 5.17 -5.47
C ALA A 308 9.66 6.30 -6.51
N PRO A 309 10.60 7.23 -6.29
CA PRO A 309 10.78 8.37 -7.20
C PRO A 309 11.13 8.02 -8.65
N ASP A 310 11.69 6.84 -8.90
CA ASP A 310 11.99 6.33 -10.24
C ASP A 310 10.78 5.66 -10.94
N GLY A 311 9.63 5.55 -10.25
CA GLY A 311 8.42 4.91 -10.75
C GLY A 311 8.36 3.40 -10.47
N ASP A 312 9.33 2.84 -9.76
CA ASP A 312 9.26 1.46 -9.29
C ASP A 312 8.22 1.33 -8.18
N ILE A 313 7.51 0.21 -8.18
CA ILE A 313 6.53 -0.12 -7.14
C ILE A 313 7.18 -1.10 -6.17
N TYR A 314 7.15 -0.76 -4.89
CA TYR A 314 7.57 -1.64 -3.80
C TYR A 314 6.39 -1.91 -2.89
N PHE A 315 6.29 -3.14 -2.37
CA PHE A 315 5.26 -3.50 -1.40
C PHE A 315 5.85 -4.40 -0.30
N ALA A 316 5.26 -4.29 0.88
CA ALA A 316 5.61 -5.09 2.05
C ALA A 316 4.65 -6.26 2.15
N SER A 317 5.18 -7.47 2.24
CA SER A 317 4.42 -8.69 2.49
C SER A 317 5.02 -9.41 3.69
N GLY A 318 4.38 -9.27 4.85
CA GLY A 318 4.84 -9.80 6.13
C GLY A 318 6.26 -9.39 6.51
N PHE A 319 7.22 -10.28 6.23
CA PHE A 319 8.64 -10.15 6.61
C PHE A 319 9.57 -9.84 5.43
N GLY A 320 9.00 -9.41 4.30
CA GLY A 320 9.76 -9.07 3.10
C GLY A 320 9.28 -7.80 2.40
N ILE A 321 10.22 -7.06 1.82
CA ILE A 321 9.98 -5.99 0.86
C ILE A 321 10.20 -6.56 -0.53
N TYR A 322 9.22 -6.38 -1.39
CA TYR A 322 9.22 -6.87 -2.75
C TYR A 322 9.11 -5.70 -3.73
N ARG A 323 9.83 -5.80 -4.84
CA ARG A 323 9.63 -4.95 -6.00
C ARG A 323 8.66 -5.64 -6.95
N LEU A 324 7.64 -4.92 -7.38
CA LEU A 324 6.77 -5.36 -8.46
C LEU A 324 7.49 -5.10 -9.80
N ILE A 325 7.79 -6.18 -10.51
CA ILE A 325 8.34 -6.11 -11.84
C ILE A 325 7.18 -6.13 -12.83
N VAL A 326 7.14 -5.08 -13.65
CA VAL A 326 6.14 -4.91 -14.70
C VAL A 326 6.59 -5.63 -15.98
N PRO A 327 5.65 -6.16 -16.79
CA PRO A 327 5.97 -6.80 -18.06
C PRO A 327 6.85 -5.92 -18.96
N ALA A 328 7.91 -6.49 -19.51
CA ALA A 328 8.79 -5.80 -20.45
C ALA A 328 8.18 -5.80 -21.87
N PRO A 329 8.37 -4.74 -22.69
CA PRO A 329 7.97 -4.78 -24.08
C PRO A 329 8.66 -5.95 -24.81
N GLY A 330 7.85 -6.79 -25.44
CA GLY A 330 8.30 -8.01 -26.10
C GLY A 330 8.37 -9.26 -25.23
N ASP A 331 8.10 -9.15 -23.92
CA ASP A 331 7.90 -10.31 -23.02
C ASP A 331 6.44 -10.75 -23.06
N CYS A 332 6.04 -11.28 -24.22
CA CYS A 332 4.66 -11.61 -24.50
C CYS A 332 4.19 -12.82 -23.67
N ASN A 333 5.10 -13.73 -23.31
CA ASN A 333 4.76 -14.89 -22.48
C ASN A 333 4.75 -14.57 -20.96
N GLY A 334 5.36 -13.46 -20.56
CA GLY A 334 5.38 -12.98 -19.18
C GLY A 334 6.38 -13.67 -18.25
N ASP A 335 7.42 -14.31 -18.79
CA ASP A 335 8.47 -15.01 -18.04
C ASP A 335 9.62 -14.10 -17.57
N GLY A 336 9.54 -12.80 -17.87
CA GLY A 336 10.55 -11.80 -17.53
C GLY A 336 11.73 -11.74 -18.51
N VAL A 337 11.75 -12.57 -19.56
CA VAL A 337 12.89 -12.75 -20.46
C VAL A 337 12.46 -12.72 -21.93
N VAL A 338 12.64 -11.56 -22.58
CA VAL A 338 12.44 -11.46 -24.05
C VAL A 338 13.37 -12.41 -24.82
N ASN A 339 12.80 -13.49 -25.34
CA ASN A 339 13.44 -14.60 -26.04
C ASN A 339 12.54 -15.21 -27.15
N SER A 340 12.96 -16.31 -27.77
CA SER A 340 12.19 -16.94 -28.87
C SER A 340 10.81 -17.46 -28.46
N ALA A 341 10.59 -17.77 -27.18
CA ALA A 341 9.29 -18.15 -26.64
C ALA A 341 8.27 -17.01 -26.75
N ASP A 342 8.70 -15.75 -26.66
CA ASP A 342 7.82 -14.59 -26.84
C ASP A 342 7.37 -14.39 -28.28
N ILE A 343 8.22 -14.75 -29.24
CA ILE A 343 7.82 -14.76 -30.66
C ILE A 343 6.69 -15.77 -30.86
N ALA A 344 6.81 -16.95 -30.24
CA ALA A 344 5.78 -17.99 -30.32
C ALA A 344 4.49 -17.58 -29.59
N ALA A 345 4.60 -17.00 -28.40
CA ALA A 345 3.46 -16.47 -27.65
C ALA A 345 2.73 -15.37 -28.43
N LEU A 346 3.47 -14.42 -29.00
CA LEU A 346 2.92 -13.32 -29.78
C LEU A 346 2.27 -13.81 -31.07
N ALA A 347 2.89 -14.76 -31.78
CA ALA A 347 2.29 -15.37 -32.96
C ALA A 347 0.96 -16.09 -32.63
N ASN A 348 0.88 -16.75 -31.47
CA ASN A 348 -0.35 -17.39 -31.01
C ASN A 348 -1.45 -16.36 -30.69
N VAL A 349 -1.10 -15.24 -30.04
CA VAL A 349 -2.04 -14.13 -29.79
C VAL A 349 -2.59 -13.55 -31.10
N LEU A 350 -1.72 -13.32 -32.08
CA LEU A 350 -2.12 -12.81 -33.40
C LEU A 350 -3.01 -13.78 -34.19
N ALA A 351 -2.91 -15.08 -33.91
CA ALA A 351 -3.75 -16.12 -34.49
C ALA A 351 -5.12 -16.27 -33.77
N GLY A 352 -5.45 -15.38 -32.82
CA GLY A 352 -6.68 -15.47 -32.04
C GLY A 352 -6.60 -16.42 -30.85
N GLY A 353 -5.39 -16.86 -30.48
CA GLY A 353 -5.14 -17.64 -29.28
C GLY A 353 -5.38 -16.84 -27.99
N PRO A 354 -5.44 -17.53 -26.83
CA PRO A 354 -5.62 -16.89 -25.54
C PRO A 354 -4.51 -15.86 -25.28
N ARG A 355 -4.90 -14.68 -24.80
CA ARG A 355 -3.95 -13.62 -24.44
C ARG A 355 -3.34 -13.97 -23.08
N PRO A 356 -1.99 -14.01 -22.97
CA PRO A 356 -1.33 -14.24 -21.70
C PRO A 356 -1.79 -13.20 -20.67
N MET A 357 -1.81 -11.91 -21.02
CA MET A 357 -2.35 -10.86 -20.15
C MET A 357 -3.85 -10.67 -20.31
N THR A 358 -4.57 -10.62 -19.18
CA THR A 358 -6.03 -10.47 -19.16
C THR A 358 -6.46 -9.13 -19.77
N ALA A 359 -7.67 -9.11 -20.33
CA ALA A 359 -8.26 -7.96 -21.04
C ALA A 359 -8.43 -6.70 -20.16
N VAL A 360 -8.18 -6.80 -18.86
CA VAL A 360 -8.44 -5.74 -17.87
C VAL A 360 -7.45 -4.58 -17.97
N GLN A 361 -6.27 -4.77 -18.58
CA GLN A 361 -5.27 -3.71 -18.77
C GLN A 361 -5.29 -3.05 -20.16
N ASN A 362 -6.30 -3.36 -20.98
CA ASN A 362 -6.53 -2.81 -22.33
C ASN A 362 -5.37 -2.93 -23.35
N ALA A 363 -4.24 -3.54 -23.00
CA ALA A 363 -3.20 -3.99 -23.90
C ALA A 363 -2.39 -5.07 -23.17
N SER A 364 -2.06 -6.16 -23.86
CA SER A 364 -1.03 -7.07 -23.38
C SER A 364 0.30 -6.39 -23.61
N TRP A 365 0.76 -5.56 -22.68
CA TRP A 365 1.93 -4.70 -22.86
C TRP A 365 3.23 -5.45 -23.17
N GLY A 366 3.34 -6.71 -22.73
CA GLY A 366 4.43 -7.60 -23.17
C GLY A 366 4.33 -7.98 -24.65
N CYS A 367 3.12 -8.12 -25.19
CA CYS A 367 2.86 -8.44 -26.60
C CYS A 367 2.76 -7.18 -27.49
N ASP A 368 2.36 -6.03 -26.94
CA ASP A 368 2.45 -4.71 -27.58
C ASP A 368 3.87 -4.15 -27.38
N ALA A 369 4.81 -4.75 -28.08
CA ALA A 369 6.22 -4.43 -27.97
C ALA A 369 6.52 -2.98 -28.39
N ASN A 370 5.70 -2.40 -29.28
CA ASN A 370 5.91 -1.07 -29.83
C ASN A 370 5.18 0.04 -29.04
N ARG A 371 4.27 -0.33 -28.14
CA ARG A 371 3.50 0.54 -27.22
C ARG A 371 2.54 1.49 -27.92
N ASP A 372 1.94 1.07 -29.04
CA ASP A 372 0.93 1.87 -29.75
C ASP A 372 -0.51 1.51 -29.37
N GLY A 373 -0.70 0.58 -28.43
CA GLY A 373 -2.01 0.13 -27.95
C GLY A 373 -2.66 -0.92 -28.85
N MET A 374 -1.99 -1.36 -29.91
CA MET A 374 -2.45 -2.45 -30.78
C MET A 374 -1.46 -3.60 -30.75
N ILE A 375 -1.98 -4.83 -30.75
CA ILE A 375 -1.15 -6.04 -30.89
C ILE A 375 -1.28 -6.50 -32.34
N ASP A 376 -0.24 -6.30 -33.14
CA ASP A 376 -0.22 -6.67 -34.54
C ASP A 376 1.15 -7.17 -35.06
N ALA A 377 1.29 -7.31 -36.38
CA ALA A 377 2.51 -7.81 -37.01
C ALA A 377 3.74 -6.90 -36.79
N ARG A 378 3.54 -5.63 -36.45
CA ARG A 378 4.60 -4.67 -36.12
C ARG A 378 5.27 -5.06 -34.80
N ASP A 379 4.49 -5.52 -33.82
CA ASP A 379 5.03 -6.06 -32.57
C ASP A 379 5.85 -7.32 -32.82
N LEU A 380 5.31 -8.25 -33.61
CA LEU A 380 6.01 -9.50 -33.92
C LEU A 380 7.37 -9.24 -34.58
N SER A 381 7.41 -8.25 -35.48
CA SER A 381 8.63 -7.81 -36.15
C SER A 381 9.64 -7.24 -35.14
N LEU A 382 9.17 -6.44 -34.18
CA LEU A 382 9.98 -5.83 -33.14
C LEU A 382 10.54 -6.87 -32.16
N VAL A 383 9.71 -7.79 -31.65
CA VAL A 383 10.16 -8.89 -30.78
C VAL A 383 11.19 -9.76 -31.50
N ALA A 384 10.94 -10.13 -32.76
CA ALA A 384 11.91 -10.89 -33.55
C ALA A 384 13.24 -10.14 -33.76
N ALA A 385 13.23 -8.81 -33.84
CA ALA A 385 14.45 -8.00 -33.89
C ALA A 385 15.19 -7.98 -32.55
N LEU A 386 14.47 -7.80 -31.43
CA LEU A 386 15.03 -7.82 -30.07
C LEU A 386 15.74 -9.14 -29.76
N VAL A 387 15.11 -10.26 -30.11
CA VAL A 387 15.67 -11.61 -29.92
C VAL A 387 16.93 -11.82 -30.76
N ARG A 388 16.91 -11.42 -32.04
CA ARG A 388 18.07 -11.53 -32.94
C ARG A 388 19.24 -10.64 -32.49
N GLY A 389 18.98 -9.43 -32.03
CA GLY A 389 20.01 -8.50 -31.56
C GLY A 389 20.76 -8.99 -30.30
N ARG A 390 20.08 -9.75 -29.43
CA ARG A 390 20.70 -10.37 -28.25
C ARG A 390 21.57 -11.59 -28.60
N ALA A 391 21.22 -12.35 -29.64
CA ALA A 391 21.99 -13.50 -30.10
C ALA A 391 23.36 -13.13 -30.69
N VAL A 392 23.52 -11.91 -31.21
CA VAL A 392 24.77 -11.42 -31.83
C VAL A 392 25.78 -10.87 -30.80
N ARG A 393 25.36 -10.65 -29.54
CA ARG A 393 26.20 -10.07 -28.47
C ARG A 393 26.73 -11.10 -27.47
N ARG A 394 26.52 -12.40 -27.69
CA ARG A 394 27.01 -13.49 -26.83
C ARG A 394 28.24 -14.17 -27.39
#